data_AF-A0A1M6THC5-F1
#
_entry.id   AF-A0A1M6THC5-F1
#
_cell.length_a   1.000
_cell.length_b   1.000
_cell.length_c   1.000
_cell.angle_alpha   90.00
_cell.angle_beta   90.00
_cell.angle_gamma   90.00
#
_symmetry.space_group_name_H-M   'P 1'
#
loop_
_entity.id
_entity.type
_entity.pdbx_description
1 polymer ?
#
loop_
_entity_poly.entity_id
_entity_poly.type
_entity_poly.pdbx_seq_one_letter_code
_entity_poly.pdbx_strand_id
1 'polypeptide(L)'
;MKVLLVEPNLLMQSRIKNALKNFDVRVGKDYSGEDIVLINAELSDPNLIKEFREKGAKVIAYCGHKNTDLIKKCYELGAHMVVPNSRMTNPEEVIKSLI
;
A
#
# COMPACT_ATOMS: atom_id res chain seq x y z
N MET A 1 15.38 2.29 0.45
CA MET A 1 13.98 2.61 0.74
C MET A 1 13.28 1.34 1.17
N LYS A 2 12.76 1.34 2.40
CA LYS A 2 12.09 0.21 3.02
C LYS A 2 10.60 0.28 2.72
N VAL A 3 10.02 -0.83 2.27
CA VAL A 3 8.62 -0.91 1.86
C VAL A 3 7.93 -2.00 2.66
N LEU A 4 6.82 -1.66 3.31
CA LEU A 4 5.92 -2.64 3.91
C LEU A 4 4.80 -2.96 2.92
N LEU A 5 4.61 -4.23 2.61
CA LEU A 5 3.51 -4.72 1.78
C LEU A 5 2.47 -5.42 2.65
N VAL A 6 1.29 -4.82 2.75
CA VAL A 6 0.11 -5.36 3.44
C VAL A 6 -0.85 -5.93 2.40
N GLU A 7 -0.56 -7.14 1.95
CA GLU A 7 -1.33 -7.85 0.92
C GLU A 7 -1.60 -9.30 1.36
N PRO A 8 -2.86 -9.62 1.75
CA PRO A 8 -3.25 -10.98 2.13
C PRO A 8 -3.29 -11.96 0.95
N ASN A 9 -3.52 -11.49 -0.28
CA ASN A 9 -3.56 -12.34 -1.46
C ASN A 9 -2.14 -12.76 -1.86
N LEU A 10 -1.77 -14.02 -1.62
CA LEU A 10 -0.42 -14.54 -1.85
C LEU A 10 0.08 -14.38 -3.29
N LEU A 11 -0.81 -14.49 -4.30
CA LEU A 11 -0.42 -14.33 -5.70
C LEU A 11 -0.08 -12.87 -6.01
N MET A 12 -0.92 -11.93 -5.56
CA MET A 12 -0.67 -10.50 -5.73
C MET A 12 0.57 -10.06 -4.93
N GLN A 13 0.68 -10.55 -3.70
CA GLN A 13 1.81 -10.32 -2.81
C GLN A 13 3.13 -10.72 -3.47
N SER A 14 3.19 -11.94 -4.02
CA SER A 14 4.37 -12.46 -4.73
C SER A 14 4.71 -11.60 -5.95
N ARG A 15 3.71 -11.22 -6.77
CA ARG A 15 3.90 -10.36 -7.94
C ARG A 15 4.45 -8.99 -7.58
N ILE A 16 3.84 -8.31 -6.60
CA ILE A 16 4.28 -6.99 -6.14
C ILE A 16 5.70 -7.09 -5.58
N LYS A 17 5.97 -8.07 -4.71
CA LYS A 17 7.31 -8.28 -4.13
C LYS A 17 8.36 -8.51 -5.20
N ASN A 18 8.07 -9.32 -6.22
CA ASN A 18 8.99 -9.59 -7.33
C ASN A 18 9.22 -8.34 -8.21
N ALA A 19 8.19 -7.56 -8.47
CA ALA A 19 8.31 -6.29 -9.21
C ALA A 19 9.16 -5.27 -8.43
N LEU A 20 9.08 -5.30 -7.09
CA LEU A 20 9.85 -4.45 -6.19
C LEU A 20 11.17 -5.07 -5.73
N LYS A 21 11.77 -6.00 -6.49
CA LYS A 21 13.01 -6.69 -6.11
C LYS A 21 14.22 -5.79 -5.81
N ASN A 22 14.19 -4.54 -6.29
CA ASN A 22 15.23 -3.53 -6.06
C ASN A 22 14.98 -2.70 -4.79
N PHE A 23 13.89 -2.96 -4.07
CA PHE A 23 13.53 -2.33 -2.79
C PHE A 23 13.69 -3.33 -1.65
N ASP A 24 13.85 -2.81 -0.43
CA ASP A 24 13.82 -3.63 0.77
C ASP A 24 12.36 -3.86 1.17
N VAL A 25 11.75 -4.94 0.68
CA VAL A 25 10.32 -5.23 0.85
C VAL A 25 10.10 -6.25 1.96
N ARG A 26 9.41 -5.81 3.03
CA ARG A 26 8.86 -6.69 4.05
C ARG A 26 7.37 -6.88 3.83
N VAL A 27 6.90 -8.11 4.03
CA VAL A 27 5.48 -8.43 3.98
C VAL A 27 4.98 -8.66 5.41
N GLY A 28 3.84 -8.07 5.75
CA GLY A 28 3.24 -8.21 7.07
C GLY A 28 2.31 -7.05 7.38
N LYS A 29 1.91 -6.96 8.65
CA LYS A 29 1.12 -5.84 9.20
C LYS A 29 1.87 -5.03 10.23
N ASP A 30 2.84 -5.66 10.89
CA ASP A 30 3.70 -4.96 11.85
C ASP A 30 4.46 -3.87 11.11
N TYR A 31 4.61 -2.68 11.68
CA TYR A 31 5.43 -1.61 11.12
C TYR A 31 6.77 -1.57 11.87
N SER A 32 7.88 -1.44 11.13
CA SER A 32 9.24 -1.46 11.67
C SER A 32 10.10 -0.28 11.19
N GLY A 33 9.45 0.82 10.78
CA GLY A 33 10.12 2.01 10.26
C GLY A 33 10.27 2.02 8.74
N GLU A 34 9.31 1.44 8.02
CA GLU A 34 9.28 1.50 6.57
C GLU A 34 8.95 2.89 6.04
N ASP A 35 9.66 3.32 4.99
CA ASP A 35 9.45 4.63 4.36
C ASP A 35 8.08 4.70 3.66
N ILE A 36 7.69 3.58 3.04
CA ILE A 36 6.45 3.44 2.27
C ILE A 36 5.67 2.21 2.74
N VAL A 37 4.35 2.34 2.84
CA VAL A 37 3.44 1.21 3.04
C VAL A 37 2.51 1.09 1.85
N LEU A 38 2.50 -0.09 1.23
CA LEU A 38 1.51 -0.49 0.22
C LEU A 38 0.44 -1.34 0.92
N ILE A 39 -0.82 -0.92 0.89
CA ILE A 39 -1.91 -1.64 1.56
C ILE A 39 -3.08 -1.93 0.64
N ASN A 40 -3.47 -3.21 0.55
CA ASN A 40 -4.73 -3.60 -0.06
C ASN A 40 -5.87 -3.26 0.90
N ALA A 41 -6.60 -2.18 0.63
CA ALA A 41 -7.66 -1.69 1.49
C ALA A 41 -8.97 -2.50 1.39
N GLU A 42 -9.11 -3.38 0.39
CA GLU A 42 -10.28 -4.26 0.26
C GLU A 42 -10.14 -5.53 1.11
N LEU A 43 -8.92 -6.05 1.22
CA LEU A 43 -8.64 -7.31 1.91
C LEU A 43 -8.00 -7.11 3.29
N SER A 44 -7.59 -5.89 3.62
CA SER A 44 -7.00 -5.54 4.93
C SER A 44 -7.86 -4.50 5.64
N ASP A 45 -7.67 -4.35 6.96
CA ASP A 45 -8.33 -3.29 7.72
C ASP A 45 -7.81 -1.91 7.26
N PRO A 46 -8.68 -1.04 6.70
CA PRO A 46 -8.27 0.29 6.25
C PRO A 46 -7.77 1.17 7.40
N ASN A 47 -8.17 0.92 8.65
CA ASN A 47 -7.73 1.74 9.79
C ASN A 47 -6.21 1.68 10.02
N LEU A 48 -5.54 0.63 9.51
CA LEU A 48 -4.09 0.54 9.50
C LEU A 48 -3.43 1.70 8.74
N ILE A 49 -4.11 2.30 7.75
CA ILE A 49 -3.64 3.50 7.05
C ILE A 49 -3.34 4.61 8.05
N LYS A 50 -4.27 4.87 8.98
CA LYS A 50 -4.12 5.91 10.00
C LYS A 50 -2.97 5.58 10.93
N GLU A 51 -2.88 4.34 11.40
CA GLU A 51 -1.80 3.88 12.27
C GLU A 51 -0.41 4.08 11.62
N PHE A 52 -0.24 3.65 10.37
CA PHE A 52 1.03 3.81 9.65
C PHE A 52 1.36 5.27 9.39
N ARG A 53 0.32 6.11 9.18
CA ARG A 53 0.51 7.54 9.01
C ARG A 53 0.98 8.25 10.25
N GLU A 54 0.39 7.95 11.40
CA GLU A 54 0.81 8.49 12.69
C GLU A 54 2.26 8.07 13.03
N LYS A 55 2.69 6.90 12.54
CA LYS A 55 4.06 6.41 12.64
C LYS A 55 5.03 7.00 11.60
N GLY A 56 4.57 7.95 10.78
CA GLY A 56 5.40 8.72 9.83
C GLY A 56 5.57 8.10 8.44
N ALA A 57 4.95 6.95 8.16
CA ALA A 57 5.12 6.27 6.88
C ALA A 57 4.38 6.97 5.75
N LYS A 58 4.87 6.81 4.51
CA LYS A 58 4.09 7.17 3.33
C LYS A 58 3.16 6.03 2.91
N VAL A 59 1.87 6.16 3.20
CA VAL A 59 0.88 5.12 2.87
C VAL A 59 0.27 5.30 1.48
N ILE A 60 0.38 4.28 0.65
CA ILE A 60 -0.32 4.13 -0.62
C ILE A 60 -1.33 2.99 -0.46
N ALA A 61 -2.61 3.33 -0.49
CA ALA A 61 -3.68 2.33 -0.48
C ALA A 61 -4.02 1.91 -1.91
N TYR A 62 -4.49 0.68 -2.08
CA TYR A 62 -5.08 0.26 -3.34
C TYR A 62 -6.35 -0.57 -3.14
N CYS A 63 -7.30 -0.36 -4.04
CA CYS A 63 -8.62 -1.00 -4.02
C CYS A 63 -9.26 -0.97 -5.43
N GLY A 64 -10.43 -1.59 -5.58
CA GLY A 64 -11.22 -1.53 -6.81
C GLY A 64 -11.64 -0.11 -7.17
N HIS A 65 -11.45 0.29 -8.43
CA HIS A 65 -11.72 1.66 -8.92
C HIS A 65 -13.19 2.11 -8.79
N LYS A 66 -14.13 1.18 -8.62
CA LYS A 66 -15.57 1.48 -8.44
C LYS A 66 -15.95 1.67 -6.97
N ASN A 67 -15.08 1.36 -6.03
CA ASN A 67 -15.37 1.43 -4.61
C ASN A 67 -15.10 2.85 -4.08
N THR A 68 -15.91 3.81 -4.53
CA THR A 68 -15.72 5.24 -4.25
C THR A 68 -15.77 5.57 -2.76
N ASP A 69 -16.55 4.84 -1.99
CA ASP A 69 -16.68 5.05 -0.54
C ASP A 69 -15.42 4.60 0.19
N LEU A 70 -14.86 3.45 -0.19
CA LEU A 70 -13.57 3.01 0.34
C LEU A 70 -12.43 3.95 -0.06
N ILE A 71 -12.44 4.44 -1.31
CA ILE A 71 -11.45 5.43 -1.77
C ILE A 71 -11.48 6.68 -0.89
N LYS A 72 -12.67 7.25 -0.66
CA LYS A 72 -12.85 8.41 0.22
C LYS A 72 -12.36 8.11 1.64
N LYS A 73 -12.78 6.97 2.21
CA LYS A 73 -12.36 6.53 3.54
C LYS A 73 -10.83 6.40 3.65
N CYS A 74 -10.15 5.85 2.63
CA CYS A 74 -8.69 5.75 2.64
C CYS A 74 -8.02 7.12 2.70
N TYR A 75 -8.53 8.11 1.95
CA TYR A 75 -8.03 9.49 2.02
C TYR A 75 -8.32 10.14 3.38
N GLU A 76 -9.51 9.95 3.95
CA GLU A 76 -9.88 10.43 5.29
C GLU A 76 -8.98 9.86 6.39
N LEU A 77 -8.56 8.60 6.23
CA LEU A 77 -7.61 7.93 7.14
C LEU A 77 -6.15 8.37 6.90
N GLY A 78 -5.90 9.21 5.90
CA GLY A 78 -4.61 9.84 5.65
C GLY A 78 -3.76 9.18 4.57
N ALA A 79 -4.28 8.28 3.74
CA ALA A 79 -3.51 7.76 2.60
C ALA A 79 -2.93 8.90 1.76
N HIS A 80 -1.65 8.84 1.40
CA HIS A 80 -1.07 9.83 0.47
C HIS A 80 -1.70 9.70 -0.91
N MET A 81 -1.98 8.46 -1.30
CA MET A 81 -2.50 8.12 -2.61
C MET A 81 -3.34 6.86 -2.49
N VAL A 82 -4.41 6.81 -3.28
CA VAL A 82 -5.23 5.61 -3.47
C VAL A 82 -5.20 5.25 -4.94
N VAL A 83 -4.79 4.03 -5.28
CA VAL A 83 -4.69 3.56 -6.67
C VAL A 83 -5.58 2.35 -6.95
N PRO A 84 -6.04 2.16 -8.19
CA PRO A 84 -6.71 0.93 -8.58
C PRO A 84 -5.82 -0.31 -8.44
N ASN A 85 -6.41 -1.47 -8.12
CA ASN A 85 -5.69 -2.77 -8.13
C ASN A 85 -4.90 -3.01 -9.42
N SER A 86 -5.39 -2.54 -10.57
CA SER A 86 -4.71 -2.67 -11.86
C SER A 86 -3.39 -1.91 -11.96
N ARG A 87 -3.16 -0.89 -11.13
CA ARG A 87 -1.88 -0.17 -11.05
C ARG A 87 -0.82 -0.96 -10.28
N MET A 88 -1.22 -1.94 -9.48
CA MET A 88 -0.31 -2.80 -8.73
C MET A 88 0.38 -3.86 -9.60
N THR A 89 0.12 -3.88 -10.91
CA THR A 89 0.95 -4.61 -11.88
C THR A 89 2.32 -3.94 -12.07
N ASN A 90 2.40 -2.62 -11.90
CA ASN A 90 3.63 -1.82 -11.98
C ASN A 90 3.85 -1.00 -10.68
N PRO A 91 4.06 -1.67 -9.52
CA PRO A 91 4.14 -0.99 -8.23
C PRO A 91 5.34 -0.04 -8.11
N GLU A 92 6.40 -0.24 -8.90
CA GLU A 92 7.56 0.64 -8.91
C GLU A 92 7.23 2.04 -9.44
N GLU A 93 6.43 2.15 -10.50
CA GLU A 93 5.95 3.44 -11.02
C GLU A 93 5.05 4.15 -10.02
N VAL A 94 4.22 3.37 -9.32
CA VAL A 94 3.34 3.88 -8.26
C VAL A 94 4.18 4.49 -7.14
N ILE A 95 5.20 3.79 -6.65
CA ILE A 95 6.13 4.32 -5.64
C ILE A 95 6.84 5.58 -6.14
N LYS A 96 7.37 5.56 -7.37
CA LYS A 96 8.10 6.69 -7.96
C LYS A 96 7.25 7.95 -8.11
N SER A 97 5.94 7.81 -8.33
CA SER A 97 5.04 8.98 -8.42
C SER A 97 4.86 9.74 -7.10
N LEU A 98 5.34 9.18 -5.98
CA LEU A 98 5.20 9.72 -4.63
C LEU A 98 6.49 10.41 -4.09
N ILE A 99 7.57 10.40 -4.89
CA ILE A 99 8.93 10.85 -4.55
C ILE A 99 9.30 12.00 -5.49
#